data_AF-A0A7S0G9I3-F1
#
_entry.id   AF-A0A7S0G9I3-F1
#
_cell.length_a   1.000
_cell.length_b   1.000
_cell.length_c   1.000
_cell.angle_alpha   90.00
_cell.angle_beta   90.00
_cell.angle_gamma   90.00
#
_symmetry.space_group_name_H-M   'P 1'
#
loop_
_entity.id
_entity.type
_entity.pdbx_description
1 polymer ?
#
loop_
_entity_poly.entity_id
_entity_poly.type
_entity_poly.pdbx_seq_one_letter_code
_entity_poly.pdbx_strand_id
1 'polypeptide(L)'
;CVSAGMVTAIHYLGLEDCIDVVYGSSAGSLIGAYFITRQLPWFGPEIYYDSLTTAGNRFIDPKRLLRAAGLGFFNPRLWYDNTFRSIGKPVLDLSYLLERTMQKKKILDWEKFVEMQKVQPLKVVASGLKSEKAVVFDMENGGFSNMEELGKCMHASMLLPGVSGPVVNMERDAKKTKLSMAKRKSKKDNNDSLADALIYEPLPYRSAVTDGATHVIVLRTRADGTDVSGKSSVAERLIMKRFFIRKNKFPNIYKHIRMQLHKKIYAEDIIKLNEASKSERDYKDTSMPHLMPIALPPGSEEITRLETGREAIFNGVRLGFARAYDALVEDPSERGKGMAVAKYCFPDEILDYNPLDIDNKSKSAFGLYLDKKNTEGELIDFAKKVGKTALERGTPR
;
A
#
# COMPACT_ATOMS: atom_id res chain seq x y z
N CYS A 1 4.48 5.12 1.38
CA CYS A 1 5.80 5.65 1.00
C CYS A 1 6.93 4.67 1.29
N VAL A 2 7.10 4.16 2.52
CA VAL A 2 8.20 3.23 2.85
C VAL A 2 8.28 2.04 1.89
N SER A 3 7.17 1.33 1.66
CA SER A 3 7.11 0.23 0.70
C SER A 3 7.41 0.65 -0.74
N ALA A 4 7.12 1.91 -1.12
CA ALA A 4 7.47 2.47 -2.43
C ALA A 4 8.97 2.62 -2.60
N GLY A 5 9.68 3.04 -1.55
CA GLY A 5 11.14 2.98 -1.52
C GLY A 5 11.66 1.56 -1.65
N MET A 6 11.10 0.63 -0.87
CA MET A 6 11.56 -0.77 -0.84
C MET A 6 11.46 -1.45 -2.20
N VAL A 7 10.34 -1.32 -2.91
CA VAL A 7 10.21 -1.90 -4.26
C VAL A 7 11.11 -1.19 -5.28
N THR A 8 11.39 0.10 -5.07
CA THR A 8 12.30 0.84 -5.95
C THR A 8 13.74 0.37 -5.77
N ALA A 9 14.13 -0.08 -4.57
CA ALA A 9 15.43 -0.70 -4.38
C ALA A 9 15.52 -2.05 -5.12
N ILE A 10 14.45 -2.87 -5.09
CA ILE A 10 14.38 -4.13 -5.88
C ILE A 10 14.55 -3.84 -7.38
N HIS A 11 13.85 -2.81 -7.87
CA HIS A 11 13.99 -2.33 -9.25
C HIS A 11 15.40 -1.82 -9.57
N TYR A 12 15.96 -0.98 -8.70
CA TYR A 12 17.31 -0.46 -8.85
C TYR A 12 18.35 -1.58 -8.95
N LEU A 13 18.21 -2.64 -8.14
CA LEU A 13 19.10 -3.81 -8.16
C LEU A 13 18.84 -4.75 -9.35
N GLY A 14 17.76 -4.55 -10.10
CA GLY A 14 17.39 -5.41 -11.23
C GLY A 14 16.91 -6.80 -10.79
N LEU A 15 16.33 -6.92 -9.59
CA LEU A 15 15.86 -8.17 -8.99
C LEU A 15 14.39 -8.47 -9.28
N GLU A 16 13.76 -7.67 -10.13
CA GLU A 16 12.31 -7.72 -10.34
C GLU A 16 11.87 -9.02 -11.01
N ASP A 17 12.67 -9.53 -11.93
CA ASP A 17 12.38 -10.77 -12.68
C ASP A 17 12.69 -12.04 -11.86
N CYS A 18 13.21 -11.88 -10.63
CA CYS A 18 13.35 -12.98 -9.67
C CYS A 18 12.08 -13.22 -8.84
N ILE A 19 11.03 -12.41 -9.02
CA ILE A 19 9.79 -12.48 -8.26
C ILE A 19 8.69 -13.14 -9.11
N ASP A 20 8.22 -14.32 -8.72
CA ASP A 20 7.18 -15.03 -9.48
C ASP A 20 5.77 -14.45 -9.27
N VAL A 21 5.51 -13.84 -8.10
CA VAL A 21 4.18 -13.37 -7.71
C VAL A 21 4.27 -12.28 -6.66
N VAL A 22 3.38 -11.29 -6.73
CA VAL A 22 3.31 -10.18 -5.79
C VAL A 22 1.99 -10.22 -5.03
N TYR A 23 2.06 -10.21 -3.69
CA TYR A 23 0.88 -10.08 -2.84
C TYR A 23 0.85 -8.70 -2.18
N GLY A 24 -0.29 -8.02 -2.27
CA GLY A 24 -0.44 -6.66 -1.76
C GLY A 24 -1.61 -6.51 -0.80
N SER A 25 -1.31 -6.04 0.42
CA SER A 25 -2.30 -5.61 1.41
C SER A 25 -2.30 -4.08 1.52
N SER A 26 -3.50 -3.47 1.50
CA SER A 26 -3.71 -2.02 1.59
C SER A 26 -2.83 -1.27 0.58
N ALA A 27 -2.10 -0.23 1.01
CA ALA A 27 -1.16 0.54 0.17
C ALA A 27 -0.10 -0.33 -0.56
N GLY A 28 0.19 -1.54 -0.07
CA GLY A 28 1.05 -2.52 -0.73
C GLY A 28 0.51 -3.01 -2.08
N SER A 29 -0.82 -3.11 -2.22
CA SER A 29 -1.45 -3.48 -3.50
C SER A 29 -1.23 -2.45 -4.59
N LEU A 30 -1.34 -1.16 -4.25
CA LEU A 30 -1.13 -0.07 -5.19
C LEU A 30 0.31 -0.01 -5.69
N ILE A 31 1.27 0.01 -4.76
CA ILE A 31 2.68 0.03 -5.17
C ILE A 31 3.09 -1.26 -5.88
N GLY A 32 2.53 -2.41 -5.48
CA GLY A 32 2.72 -3.68 -6.16
C GLY A 32 2.30 -3.62 -7.63
N ALA A 33 1.22 -2.90 -7.94
CA ALA A 33 0.81 -2.68 -9.33
C ALA A 33 1.85 -1.89 -10.14
N TYR A 34 2.40 -0.80 -9.59
CA TYR A 34 3.45 -0.03 -10.27
C TYR A 34 4.79 -0.77 -10.36
N PHE A 35 5.07 -1.67 -9.40
CA PHE A 35 6.25 -2.54 -9.43
C PHE A 35 6.16 -3.53 -10.58
N ILE A 36 5.04 -4.27 -10.71
CA ILE A 36 4.92 -5.25 -11.79
C ILE A 36 4.88 -4.60 -13.17
N THR A 37 4.37 -3.36 -13.29
CA THR A 37 4.37 -2.61 -14.57
C THR A 37 5.68 -1.91 -14.87
N ARG A 38 6.71 -2.03 -14.01
CA ARG A 38 8.01 -1.37 -14.15
C ARG A 38 7.90 0.16 -14.25
N GLN A 39 6.87 0.75 -13.65
CA GLN A 39 6.68 2.20 -13.59
C GLN A 39 7.45 2.81 -12.41
N LEU A 40 8.75 2.52 -12.36
CA LEU A 40 9.73 2.91 -11.35
C LEU A 40 10.90 3.63 -12.07
N PRO A 41 11.78 4.38 -11.39
CA PRO A 41 11.84 4.61 -9.94
C PRO A 41 10.96 5.75 -9.41
N TRP A 42 10.47 6.66 -10.25
CA TRP A 42 9.75 7.86 -9.75
C TRP A 42 8.23 7.79 -9.91
N PHE A 43 7.73 7.24 -11.02
CA PHE A 43 6.31 7.35 -11.40
C PHE A 43 5.34 6.69 -10.40
N GLY A 44 5.65 5.48 -9.91
CA GLY A 44 4.88 4.85 -8.84
C GLY A 44 5.03 5.59 -7.50
N PRO A 45 6.28 5.82 -7.01
CA PRO A 45 6.51 6.48 -5.73
C PRO A 45 5.99 7.91 -5.61
N GLU A 46 5.96 8.71 -6.67
CA GLU A 46 5.46 10.10 -6.65
C GLU A 46 3.98 10.20 -6.30
N ILE A 47 3.21 9.11 -6.45
CA ILE A 47 1.82 9.09 -5.97
C ILE A 47 1.78 9.42 -4.49
N TYR A 48 2.75 8.93 -3.71
CA TYR A 48 2.81 9.19 -2.28
C TYR A 48 3.26 10.61 -1.96
N TYR A 49 4.44 11.04 -2.45
CA TYR A 49 5.02 12.32 -2.03
C TYR A 49 4.50 13.53 -2.82
N ASP A 50 3.94 13.36 -4.02
CA ASP A 50 3.37 14.45 -4.83
C ASP A 50 1.85 14.42 -4.90
N SER A 51 1.26 13.30 -5.34
CA SER A 51 -0.19 13.28 -5.63
C SER A 51 -1.04 13.32 -4.35
N LEU A 52 -0.69 12.56 -3.32
CA LEU A 52 -1.45 12.52 -2.07
C LEU A 52 -1.28 13.78 -1.23
N THR A 53 -0.14 14.45 -1.32
CA THR A 53 0.20 15.63 -0.53
C THR A 53 -0.47 16.90 -1.06
N THR A 54 -0.66 16.99 -2.38
CA THR A 54 -1.36 18.09 -3.05
C THR A 54 -2.88 17.97 -3.04
N ALA A 55 -3.41 16.85 -2.57
CA ALA A 55 -4.84 16.60 -2.49
C ALA A 55 -5.54 17.45 -1.40
N GLY A 56 -4.82 17.76 -0.32
CA GLY A 56 -5.35 18.44 0.86
C GLY A 56 -6.59 17.74 1.43
N ASN A 57 -7.60 18.53 1.83
CA ASN A 57 -8.88 18.04 2.38
C ASN A 57 -9.71 17.19 1.40
N ARG A 58 -9.29 17.05 0.14
CA ARG A 58 -9.92 16.14 -0.83
C ARG A 58 -9.51 14.69 -0.62
N PHE A 59 -8.33 14.44 -0.04
CA PHE A 59 -7.87 13.09 0.28
C PHE A 59 -7.97 12.80 1.78
N ILE A 60 -7.40 13.67 2.64
CA ILE A 60 -7.43 13.51 4.10
C ILE A 60 -8.11 14.73 4.72
N ASP A 61 -9.24 14.50 5.40
CA ASP A 61 -9.96 15.55 6.14
C ASP A 61 -10.13 15.12 7.61
N PRO A 62 -9.17 15.47 8.49
CA PRO A 62 -9.18 15.06 9.90
C PRO A 62 -10.39 15.60 10.67
N LYS A 63 -11.01 16.70 10.21
CA LYS A 63 -12.20 17.28 10.84
C LYS A 63 -13.39 16.32 10.81
N ARG A 64 -13.36 15.32 9.92
CA ARG A 64 -14.39 14.27 9.81
C ARG A 64 -14.23 13.17 10.87
N LEU A 65 -13.15 13.14 11.66
CA LEU A 65 -12.96 12.18 12.76
C LEU A 65 -14.03 12.31 13.85
N LEU A 66 -14.41 13.56 14.22
CA LEU A 66 -15.49 13.79 15.19
C LEU A 66 -16.80 13.14 14.72
N ARG A 67 -17.10 13.25 13.42
CA ARG A 67 -18.24 12.59 12.82
C ARG A 67 -18.08 11.08 12.79
N ALA A 68 -16.92 10.55 12.42
CA ALA A 68 -16.66 9.11 12.44
C ALA A 68 -16.95 8.52 13.84
N ALA A 69 -16.57 9.24 14.90
CA ALA A 69 -16.80 8.85 16.30
C ALA A 69 -18.25 8.98 16.78
N GLY A 70 -19.13 9.68 16.05
CA GLY A 70 -20.50 9.95 16.52
C GLY A 70 -20.70 11.28 17.23
N LEU A 71 -19.67 12.12 17.29
CA LEU A 71 -19.64 13.42 17.93
C LEU A 71 -19.83 14.57 16.93
N GLY A 72 -20.36 14.28 15.75
CA GLY A 72 -20.46 15.26 14.67
C GLY A 72 -21.44 16.41 14.96
N PHE A 73 -22.37 16.26 15.90
CA PHE A 73 -23.30 17.34 16.32
C PHE A 73 -22.59 18.49 17.04
N PHE A 74 -21.39 18.26 17.59
CA PHE A 74 -20.54 19.31 18.19
C PHE A 74 -19.80 20.15 17.13
N ASN A 75 -19.95 19.83 15.84
CA ASN A 75 -19.44 20.65 14.75
C ASN A 75 -20.63 21.19 13.93
N PRO A 76 -20.97 22.49 14.05
CA PRO A 76 -22.11 23.10 13.34
C PRO A 76 -22.06 22.89 11.82
N ARG A 77 -20.85 22.83 11.24
CA ARG A 77 -20.64 22.62 9.79
C ARG A 77 -20.93 21.18 9.34
N LEU A 78 -21.03 20.23 10.26
CA LEU A 78 -21.34 18.81 9.97
C LEU A 78 -22.79 18.44 10.30
N TRP A 79 -23.60 19.38 10.80
CA TRP A 79 -24.98 19.13 11.21
C TRP A 79 -25.84 18.56 10.07
N TYR A 80 -25.85 19.20 8.90
CA TYR A 80 -26.55 18.74 7.70
C TYR A 80 -26.12 17.34 7.24
N ASP A 81 -24.80 17.10 7.27
CA ASP A 81 -24.23 15.83 6.87
C ASP A 81 -24.58 14.70 7.87
N ASN A 82 -24.74 15.01 9.16
CA ASN A 82 -25.14 14.04 10.19
C ASN A 82 -26.62 13.72 10.20
N THR A 83 -27.47 14.65 9.79
CA THR A 83 -28.94 14.50 9.78
C THR A 83 -29.46 13.87 8.49
N PHE A 84 -28.86 14.19 7.33
CA PHE A 84 -29.40 13.78 6.03
C PHE A 84 -28.60 12.70 5.27
N ARG A 85 -27.37 12.35 5.70
CA ARG A 85 -26.58 11.27 5.07
C ARG A 85 -26.32 10.10 6.03
N SER A 86 -26.82 8.89 5.70
CA SER A 86 -26.58 7.69 6.52
C SER A 86 -25.11 7.25 6.56
N ILE A 87 -24.35 7.54 5.50
CA ILE A 87 -22.91 7.32 5.38
C ILE A 87 -22.29 8.66 4.99
N GLY A 88 -21.42 9.15 5.86
CA GLY A 88 -20.77 10.44 5.65
C GLY A 88 -19.64 10.41 4.65
N LYS A 89 -19.18 11.61 4.24
CA LYS A 89 -17.91 11.72 3.53
C LYS A 89 -16.80 11.11 4.41
N PRO A 90 -15.92 10.26 3.84
CA PRO A 90 -14.87 9.60 4.60
C PRO A 90 -13.79 10.59 5.06
N VAL A 91 -13.03 10.23 6.08
CA VAL A 91 -11.82 10.95 6.50
C VAL A 91 -10.73 10.76 5.44
N LEU A 92 -10.59 9.53 4.94
CA LEU A 92 -9.66 9.15 3.87
C LEU A 92 -10.46 8.84 2.59
N ASP A 93 -10.34 9.66 1.56
CA ASP A 93 -11.06 9.48 0.30
C ASP A 93 -10.29 8.56 -0.66
N LEU A 94 -10.62 7.27 -0.64
CA LEU A 94 -9.96 6.29 -1.49
C LEU A 94 -10.31 6.44 -2.98
N SER A 95 -11.45 7.04 -3.33
CA SER A 95 -11.80 7.32 -4.72
C SER A 95 -10.87 8.38 -5.32
N TYR A 96 -10.40 9.34 -4.51
CA TYR A 96 -9.36 10.28 -4.95
C TYR A 96 -8.06 9.53 -5.34
N LEU A 97 -7.62 8.57 -4.51
CA LEU A 97 -6.42 7.79 -4.79
C LEU A 97 -6.60 6.84 -5.98
N LEU A 98 -7.64 6.00 -5.95
CA LEU A 98 -7.77 4.88 -6.87
C LEU A 98 -8.46 5.24 -8.18
N GLU A 99 -9.41 6.17 -8.19
CA GLU A 99 -10.16 6.55 -9.41
C GLU A 99 -9.63 7.84 -10.04
N ARG A 100 -9.20 8.81 -9.23
CA ARG A 100 -8.66 10.07 -9.78
C ARG A 100 -7.16 10.01 -10.01
N THR A 101 -6.39 9.47 -9.06
CA THR A 101 -4.94 9.44 -9.19
C THR A 101 -4.52 8.31 -10.12
N MET A 102 -4.69 7.05 -9.70
CA MET A 102 -4.23 5.86 -10.43
C MET A 102 -4.87 5.67 -11.82
N GLN A 103 -6.14 6.05 -12.02
CA GLN A 103 -6.86 5.81 -13.27
C GLN A 103 -6.90 7.02 -14.22
N LYS A 104 -6.64 8.25 -13.76
CA LYS A 104 -6.86 9.47 -14.57
C LYS A 104 -5.70 10.44 -14.60
N LYS A 105 -4.97 10.62 -13.49
CA LYS A 105 -3.85 11.58 -13.39
C LYS A 105 -2.48 10.94 -13.54
N LYS A 106 -2.26 9.79 -12.91
CA LYS A 106 -1.01 9.01 -12.94
C LYS A 106 -1.37 7.58 -13.31
N ILE A 107 -1.56 7.39 -14.61
CA ILE A 107 -2.22 6.21 -15.16
C ILE A 107 -1.31 4.99 -14.95
N LEU A 108 -1.86 3.98 -14.28
CA LEU A 108 -1.28 2.64 -14.28
C LEU A 108 -1.30 2.10 -15.71
N ASP A 109 -0.14 1.64 -16.21
CA ASP A 109 -0.05 1.04 -17.53
C ASP A 109 -0.83 -0.29 -17.56
N TRP A 110 -2.07 -0.22 -18.04
CA TRP A 110 -2.99 -1.35 -18.00
C TRP A 110 -2.59 -2.46 -18.98
N GLU A 111 -2.04 -2.10 -20.14
CA GLU A 111 -1.58 -3.08 -21.13
C GLU A 111 -0.44 -3.89 -20.56
N LYS A 112 0.58 -3.22 -20.01
CA LYS A 112 1.68 -3.89 -19.33
C LYS A 112 1.20 -4.68 -18.11
N PHE A 113 0.27 -4.13 -17.34
CA PHE A 113 -0.29 -4.81 -16.16
C PHE A 113 -0.91 -6.17 -16.53
N VAL A 114 -1.69 -6.22 -17.61
CA VAL A 114 -2.32 -7.45 -18.12
C VAL A 114 -1.28 -8.44 -18.66
N GLU A 115 -0.26 -7.95 -19.37
CA GLU A 115 0.87 -8.78 -19.83
C GLU A 115 1.55 -9.46 -18.63
N MET A 116 1.83 -8.69 -17.59
CA MET A 116 2.55 -9.15 -16.41
C MET A 116 1.75 -10.13 -15.56
N GLN A 117 0.42 -10.18 -15.66
CA GLN A 117 -0.37 -11.20 -14.95
C GLN A 117 0.00 -12.64 -15.33
N LYS A 118 0.63 -12.85 -16.50
CA LYS A 118 1.05 -14.18 -16.97
C LYS A 118 2.35 -14.67 -16.34
N VAL A 119 3.21 -13.75 -15.88
CA VAL A 119 4.58 -14.05 -15.45
C VAL A 119 4.88 -13.60 -14.02
N GLN A 120 4.19 -12.55 -13.56
CA GLN A 120 4.32 -11.95 -12.23
C GLN A 120 2.97 -11.37 -11.80
N PRO A 121 1.95 -12.22 -11.52
CA PRO A 121 0.63 -11.75 -11.13
C PRO A 121 0.64 -10.94 -9.85
N LEU A 122 -0.24 -9.94 -9.80
CA LEU A 122 -0.55 -9.20 -8.58
C LEU A 122 -1.80 -9.79 -7.93
N LYS A 123 -1.66 -10.22 -6.68
CA LYS A 123 -2.77 -10.65 -5.84
C LYS A 123 -3.08 -9.58 -4.78
N VAL A 124 -4.31 -9.09 -4.76
CA VAL A 124 -4.79 -8.08 -3.81
C VAL A 124 -5.50 -8.76 -2.65
N VAL A 125 -5.06 -8.51 -1.42
CA VAL A 125 -5.61 -9.14 -0.22
C VAL A 125 -6.52 -8.16 0.52
N ALA A 126 -7.71 -8.60 0.91
CA ALA A 126 -8.64 -7.85 1.76
C ALA A 126 -9.21 -8.75 2.87
N SER A 127 -10.00 -8.17 3.78
CA SER A 127 -10.63 -8.89 4.89
C SER A 127 -12.11 -9.13 4.61
N GLY A 128 -12.54 -10.40 4.61
CA GLY A 128 -13.95 -10.78 4.54
C GLY A 128 -14.64 -10.67 5.91
N LEU A 129 -15.68 -9.84 6.00
CA LEU A 129 -16.38 -9.54 7.25
C LEU A 129 -17.44 -10.58 7.61
N LYS A 130 -17.94 -11.35 6.64
CA LYS A 130 -18.80 -12.52 6.89
C LYS A 130 -18.01 -13.81 6.93
N SER A 131 -17.05 -13.99 6.02
CA SER A 131 -16.22 -15.21 5.99
C SER A 131 -15.19 -15.25 7.12
N GLU A 132 -14.94 -14.11 7.78
CA GLU A 132 -14.01 -13.95 8.90
C GLU A 132 -12.58 -14.42 8.58
N LYS A 133 -12.14 -14.21 7.34
CA LYS A 133 -10.82 -14.59 6.83
C LYS A 133 -10.30 -13.61 5.77
N ALA A 134 -9.05 -13.80 5.37
CA ALA A 134 -8.49 -13.13 4.21
C ALA A 134 -9.19 -13.55 2.92
N VAL A 135 -9.37 -12.60 2.01
CA VAL A 135 -9.90 -12.79 0.66
C VAL A 135 -8.87 -12.27 -0.32
N VAL A 136 -8.39 -13.15 -1.19
CA VAL A 136 -7.40 -12.84 -2.23
C VAL A 136 -8.13 -12.62 -3.55
N PHE A 137 -7.79 -11.54 -4.24
CA PHE A 137 -8.25 -11.21 -5.59
C PHE A 137 -7.08 -11.26 -6.56
N ASP A 138 -7.25 -11.99 -7.65
CA ASP A 138 -6.30 -12.05 -8.75
C ASP A 138 -7.06 -12.09 -10.09
N MET A 139 -6.36 -11.89 -11.20
CA MET A 139 -7.00 -11.86 -12.53
C MET A 139 -7.42 -13.25 -13.00
N GLU A 140 -6.64 -14.28 -12.68
CA GLU A 140 -6.84 -15.67 -13.11
C GLU A 140 -8.17 -16.25 -12.60
N ASN A 141 -8.46 -16.03 -11.33
CA ASN A 141 -9.67 -16.47 -10.63
C ASN A 141 -10.83 -15.47 -10.76
N GLY A 142 -10.74 -14.53 -11.70
CA GLY A 142 -11.80 -13.58 -11.99
C GLY A 142 -12.08 -12.57 -10.86
N GLY A 143 -11.07 -12.24 -10.05
CA GLY A 143 -11.13 -11.19 -9.04
C GLY A 143 -11.31 -9.79 -9.66
N PHE A 144 -10.65 -9.55 -10.79
CA PHE A 144 -10.79 -8.35 -11.61
C PHE A 144 -10.42 -8.63 -13.07
N SER A 145 -10.96 -7.84 -14.00
CA SER A 145 -10.71 -7.96 -15.46
C SER A 145 -10.38 -6.63 -16.15
N ASN A 146 -10.50 -5.51 -15.43
CA ASN A 146 -10.23 -4.17 -15.92
C ASN A 146 -9.74 -3.27 -14.76
N MET A 147 -9.20 -2.10 -15.10
CA MET A 147 -8.63 -1.17 -14.12
C MET A 147 -9.65 -0.67 -13.09
N GLU A 148 -10.94 -0.56 -13.44
CA GLU A 148 -12.00 -0.19 -12.50
C GLU A 148 -12.23 -1.29 -11.45
N GLU A 149 -12.30 -2.55 -11.88
CA GLU A 149 -12.44 -3.71 -10.99
C GLU A 149 -11.22 -3.90 -10.09
N LEU A 150 -10.01 -3.71 -10.62
CA LEU A 150 -8.78 -3.69 -9.81
C LEU A 150 -8.85 -2.58 -8.75
N GLY A 151 -9.28 -1.37 -9.15
CA GLY A 151 -9.49 -0.25 -8.25
C GLY A 151 -10.47 -0.58 -7.12
N LYS A 152 -11.55 -1.34 -7.39
CA LYS A 152 -12.48 -1.80 -6.35
C LYS A 152 -11.85 -2.83 -5.41
N CYS A 153 -11.00 -3.73 -5.91
CA CYS A 153 -10.26 -4.68 -5.08
C CYS A 153 -9.30 -3.94 -4.14
N MET A 154 -8.53 -2.98 -4.67
CA MET A 154 -7.65 -2.12 -3.88
C MET A 154 -8.43 -1.28 -2.87
N HIS A 155 -9.61 -0.76 -3.25
CA HIS A 155 -10.48 -0.02 -2.35
C HIS A 155 -10.86 -0.90 -1.16
N ALA A 156 -11.34 -2.12 -1.40
CA ALA A 156 -11.64 -3.08 -0.33
C ALA A 156 -10.41 -3.32 0.57
N SER A 157 -9.23 -3.53 -0.04
CA SER A 157 -7.97 -3.76 0.65
C SER A 157 -7.50 -2.58 1.54
N MET A 158 -7.86 -1.34 1.20
CA MET A 158 -7.47 -0.10 1.90
C MET A 158 -8.55 0.49 2.82
N LEU A 159 -9.69 -0.20 2.95
CA LEU A 159 -10.88 0.33 3.60
C LEU A 159 -10.76 0.30 5.13
N LEU A 160 -10.10 1.31 5.69
CA LEU A 160 -9.99 1.47 7.14
C LEU A 160 -11.39 1.64 7.75
N PRO A 161 -11.82 0.72 8.64
CA PRO A 161 -13.19 0.73 9.17
C PRO A 161 -13.57 2.07 9.83
N GLY A 162 -14.61 2.71 9.30
CA GLY A 162 -15.12 3.99 9.83
C GLY A 162 -14.32 5.23 9.45
N VAL A 163 -13.20 5.07 8.73
CA VAL A 163 -12.31 6.15 8.28
C VAL A 163 -12.41 6.32 6.76
N SER A 164 -12.35 5.22 6.00
CA SER A 164 -12.18 5.25 4.53
C SER A 164 -13.46 5.07 3.71
N GLY A 165 -14.64 5.05 4.34
CA GLY A 165 -15.93 4.96 3.64
C GLY A 165 -16.75 3.71 4.00
N PRO A 166 -17.78 3.38 3.21
CA PRO A 166 -18.62 2.20 3.43
C PRO A 166 -17.92 0.91 2.98
N VAL A 167 -18.29 -0.24 3.58
CA VAL A 167 -17.82 -1.58 3.17
C VAL A 167 -18.03 -1.84 1.67
N VAL A 168 -17.13 -2.60 1.06
CA VAL A 168 -17.30 -3.07 -0.32
C VAL A 168 -18.03 -4.41 -0.29
N ASN A 169 -19.12 -4.58 -1.03
CA ASN A 169 -19.81 -5.86 -1.10
C ASN A 169 -19.30 -6.67 -2.28
N MET A 170 -18.97 -7.93 -2.01
CA MET A 170 -18.54 -8.92 -2.97
C MET A 170 -19.69 -9.87 -3.27
N GLU A 171 -20.00 -10.06 -4.54
CA GLU A 171 -20.89 -11.11 -5.03
C GLU A 171 -20.05 -12.06 -5.87
N ARG A 172 -19.97 -13.33 -5.46
CA ARG A 172 -19.28 -14.36 -6.23
C ARG A 172 -20.27 -15.05 -7.16
N ASP A 173 -19.98 -14.99 -8.45
CA ASP A 173 -20.57 -15.85 -9.47
C ASP A 173 -19.55 -16.95 -9.83
N ALA A 174 -20.00 -18.06 -10.44
CA ALA A 174 -19.18 -19.24 -10.73
C ALA A 174 -17.92 -18.96 -11.57
N LYS A 175 -17.87 -17.82 -12.29
CA LYS A 175 -16.73 -17.42 -13.15
C LYS A 175 -16.18 -16.03 -12.87
N LYS A 176 -16.83 -15.22 -12.04
CA LYS A 176 -16.45 -13.80 -11.87
C LYS A 176 -16.83 -13.28 -10.50
N THR A 177 -15.93 -12.47 -9.93
CA THR A 177 -16.20 -11.69 -8.73
C THR A 177 -16.75 -10.33 -9.12
N LYS A 178 -17.92 -9.97 -8.59
CA LYS A 178 -18.52 -8.64 -8.76
C LYS A 178 -18.40 -7.86 -7.46
N LEU A 179 -17.69 -6.72 -7.52
CA LEU A 179 -17.58 -5.80 -6.39
C LEU A 179 -18.51 -4.61 -6.57
N SER A 180 -19.23 -4.25 -5.50
CA SER A 180 -20.09 -3.07 -5.47
C SER A 180 -19.93 -2.29 -4.17
N MET A 181 -19.92 -0.96 -4.29
CA MET A 181 -19.94 -0.05 -3.14
C MET A 181 -21.36 0.14 -2.57
N ALA A 182 -22.29 -0.77 -2.89
CA ALA A 182 -23.73 -0.58 -2.67
C ALA A 182 -24.10 -0.58 -1.18
N LYS A 183 -25.11 0.23 -0.82
CA LYS A 183 -25.53 0.48 0.57
C LYS A 183 -26.24 -0.68 1.27
N ARG A 184 -26.63 -1.74 0.56
CA ARG A 184 -27.47 -2.81 1.11
C ARG A 184 -26.63 -4.06 1.35
N LYS A 185 -26.70 -4.55 2.59
CA LYS A 185 -26.21 -5.88 3.00
C LYS A 185 -26.72 -6.88 1.97
N SER A 186 -25.82 -7.58 1.27
CA SER A 186 -26.27 -8.70 0.46
C SER A 186 -26.86 -9.76 1.39
N LYS A 187 -28.12 -10.12 1.15
CA LYS A 187 -28.87 -11.16 1.87
C LYS A 187 -28.52 -12.58 1.40
N LYS A 188 -27.72 -12.74 0.35
CA LYS A 188 -27.28 -14.06 -0.14
C LYS A 188 -26.05 -14.55 0.63
N ASP A 189 -26.00 -15.85 0.91
CA ASP A 189 -24.92 -16.49 1.68
C ASP A 189 -23.57 -16.49 0.93
N ASN A 190 -23.58 -16.56 -0.41
CA ASN A 190 -22.36 -16.54 -1.23
C ASN A 190 -21.71 -15.15 -1.39
N ASN A 191 -22.24 -14.11 -0.74
CA ASN A 191 -21.73 -12.75 -0.86
C ASN A 191 -21.03 -12.34 0.43
N ASP A 192 -19.88 -11.69 0.35
CA ASP A 192 -19.16 -11.14 1.50
C ASP A 192 -19.22 -9.60 1.52
N SER A 193 -18.97 -9.00 2.68
CA SER A 193 -18.62 -7.59 2.79
C SER A 193 -17.14 -7.50 3.14
N LEU A 194 -16.41 -6.61 2.48
CA LEU A 194 -14.97 -6.51 2.58
C LEU A 194 -14.57 -5.22 3.31
N ALA A 195 -13.45 -5.30 4.02
CA ALA A 195 -12.74 -4.17 4.61
C ALA A 195 -11.22 -4.36 4.50
N ASP A 196 -10.46 -3.39 5.01
CA ASP A 196 -9.00 -3.38 4.92
C ASP A 196 -8.37 -4.70 5.39
N ALA A 197 -7.30 -5.10 4.71
CA ALA A 197 -6.54 -6.31 4.99
C ALA A 197 -6.04 -6.39 6.45
N LEU A 198 -5.91 -5.26 7.14
CA LEU A 198 -5.44 -5.18 8.52
C LEU A 198 -6.20 -6.04 9.53
N ILE A 199 -7.43 -6.48 9.21
CA ILE A 199 -8.24 -7.27 10.14
C ILE A 199 -7.74 -8.71 10.20
N TYR A 200 -7.44 -9.33 9.04
CA TYR A 200 -7.08 -10.74 8.96
C TYR A 200 -5.69 -11.03 8.38
N GLU A 201 -5.19 -10.20 7.47
CA GLU A 201 -3.89 -10.44 6.84
C GLU A 201 -3.18 -9.14 6.40
N PRO A 202 -2.70 -8.33 7.35
CA PRO A 202 -1.91 -7.13 7.05
C PRO A 202 -0.60 -7.41 6.33
N LEU A 203 0.01 -8.58 6.56
CA LEU A 203 1.21 -9.08 5.88
C LEU A 203 0.82 -10.31 5.06
N PRO A 204 0.65 -10.21 3.74
CA PRO A 204 0.03 -11.26 2.94
C PRO A 204 0.95 -12.46 2.62
N TYR A 205 1.92 -12.75 3.49
CA TYR A 205 2.84 -13.88 3.32
C TYR A 205 2.15 -15.22 3.59
N ARG A 206 1.09 -15.26 4.42
CA ARG A 206 0.37 -16.51 4.71
C ARG A 206 -0.39 -16.98 3.48
N SER A 207 -1.02 -16.07 2.75
CA SER A 207 -1.63 -16.31 1.44
C SER A 207 -0.57 -16.77 0.44
N ALA A 208 0.58 -16.10 0.37
CA ALA A 208 1.67 -16.53 -0.51
C ALA A 208 2.15 -17.96 -0.22
N VAL A 209 2.38 -18.30 1.05
CA VAL A 209 2.80 -19.65 1.47
C VAL A 209 1.69 -20.68 1.21
N THR A 210 0.43 -20.32 1.44
CA THR A 210 -0.72 -21.21 1.18
C THR A 210 -0.83 -21.54 -0.32
N ASP A 211 -0.51 -20.57 -1.18
CA ASP A 211 -0.48 -20.74 -2.63
C ASP A 211 0.81 -21.42 -3.13
N GLY A 212 1.69 -21.87 -2.23
CA GLY A 212 2.86 -22.69 -2.54
C GLY A 212 4.19 -21.94 -2.70
N ALA A 213 4.25 -20.65 -2.32
CA ALA A 213 5.51 -19.90 -2.38
C ALA A 213 6.58 -20.51 -1.46
N THR A 214 7.75 -20.84 -2.04
CA THR A 214 8.87 -21.46 -1.31
C THR A 214 9.83 -20.44 -0.70
N HIS A 215 9.95 -19.26 -1.31
CA HIS A 215 10.77 -18.14 -0.86
C HIS A 215 9.92 -16.88 -0.86
N VAL A 216 9.88 -16.15 0.25
CA VAL A 216 9.00 -14.98 0.41
C VAL A 216 9.77 -13.82 1.01
N ILE A 217 9.90 -12.75 0.23
CA ILE A 217 10.36 -11.45 0.72
C ILE A 217 9.16 -10.69 1.28
N VAL A 218 9.20 -10.31 2.55
CA VAL A 218 8.09 -9.62 3.22
C VAL A 218 8.47 -8.18 3.54
N LEU A 219 7.99 -7.25 2.72
CA LEU A 219 8.22 -5.81 2.91
C LEU A 219 7.29 -5.26 3.99
N ARG A 220 7.86 -4.79 5.11
CA ARG A 220 7.11 -4.22 6.24
C ARG A 220 7.39 -2.73 6.39
N THR A 221 6.31 -1.95 6.44
CA THR A 221 6.43 -0.49 6.57
C THR A 221 6.59 0.00 8.01
N ARG A 222 6.24 -0.82 9.01
CA ARG A 222 6.54 -0.50 10.42
C ARG A 222 7.95 -0.97 10.76
N ALA A 223 8.65 -0.17 11.55
CA ALA A 223 10.00 -0.49 12.00
C ALA A 223 10.01 -1.66 12.98
N ASP A 224 11.13 -2.39 13.03
CA ASP A 224 11.35 -3.36 14.09
C ASP A 224 11.39 -2.68 15.46
N GLY A 225 10.94 -3.37 16.50
CA GLY A 225 10.89 -2.84 17.87
C GLY A 225 9.75 -1.85 18.14
N THR A 226 8.93 -1.47 17.15
CA THR A 226 7.72 -0.68 17.39
C THR A 226 6.67 -1.50 18.14
N ASP A 227 5.99 -0.92 19.15
CA ASP A 227 4.84 -1.56 19.79
C ASP A 227 3.66 -1.68 18.83
N VAL A 228 3.29 -2.93 18.53
CA VAL A 228 2.17 -3.29 17.69
C VAL A 228 0.96 -3.80 18.48
N SER A 229 1.09 -3.93 19.80
CA SER A 229 0.09 -4.52 20.71
C SER A 229 -0.77 -3.49 21.45
N GLY A 230 -0.42 -2.20 21.37
CA GLY A 230 -1.02 -1.11 22.14
C GLY A 230 -2.55 -1.02 22.12
N LYS A 231 -3.13 -0.44 23.18
CA LYS A 231 -4.59 -0.33 23.38
C LYS A 231 -5.23 0.65 22.38
N SER A 232 -6.37 0.27 21.82
CA SER A 232 -7.17 1.21 21.00
C SER A 232 -7.65 2.40 21.83
N SER A 233 -7.54 3.59 21.25
CA SER A 233 -8.01 4.84 21.87
C SER A 233 -9.54 4.84 22.06
N VAL A 234 -10.05 5.72 22.94
CA VAL A 234 -11.49 5.88 23.15
C VAL A 234 -12.20 6.29 21.85
N ALA A 235 -11.59 7.22 21.10
CA ALA A 235 -12.11 7.68 19.81
C ALA A 235 -12.18 6.53 18.79
N GLU A 236 -11.11 5.74 18.68
CA GLU A 236 -11.06 4.57 17.80
C GLU A 236 -12.16 3.56 18.17
N ARG A 237 -12.35 3.28 19.46
CA ARG A 237 -13.41 2.38 19.94
C ARG A 237 -14.81 2.87 19.56
N LEU A 238 -15.06 4.18 19.65
CA LEU A 238 -16.34 4.77 19.23
C LEU A 238 -16.55 4.67 17.72
N ILE A 239 -15.51 4.95 16.92
CA ILE A 239 -15.52 4.80 15.46
C ILE A 239 -15.84 3.34 15.08
N MET A 240 -15.11 2.38 15.65
CA MET A 240 -15.29 0.95 15.37
C MET A 240 -16.68 0.45 15.79
N LYS A 241 -17.17 0.85 16.98
CA LYS A 241 -18.52 0.51 17.43
C LYS A 241 -19.57 1.07 16.48
N ARG A 242 -19.44 2.34 16.06
CA ARG A 242 -20.38 2.95 15.11
C ARG A 242 -20.35 2.24 13.77
N PHE A 243 -19.16 1.93 13.25
CA PHE A 243 -18.98 1.30 11.96
C PHE A 243 -19.52 -0.14 11.93
N PHE A 244 -19.04 -1.01 12.81
CA PHE A 244 -19.42 -2.43 12.78
C PHE A 244 -20.79 -2.70 13.40
N ILE A 245 -21.14 -2.10 14.55
CA ILE A 245 -22.42 -2.40 15.22
C ILE A 245 -23.57 -1.60 14.62
N ARG A 246 -23.43 -0.27 14.51
CA ARG A 246 -24.57 0.59 14.14
C ARG A 246 -24.82 0.57 12.64
N LYS A 247 -23.78 0.79 11.83
CA LYS A 247 -23.90 0.95 10.37
C LYS A 247 -23.96 -0.38 9.62
N ASN A 248 -23.01 -1.29 9.88
CA ASN A 248 -22.84 -2.48 9.02
C ASN A 248 -23.36 -3.80 9.63
N LYS A 249 -23.72 -3.83 10.93
CA LYS A 249 -24.29 -4.99 11.63
C LYS A 249 -23.37 -6.24 11.64
N PHE A 250 -22.09 -6.05 11.98
CA PHE A 250 -21.06 -7.07 12.17
C PHE A 250 -20.57 -7.13 13.63
N PRO A 251 -21.36 -7.70 14.56
CA PRO A 251 -20.98 -7.77 15.99
C PRO A 251 -19.76 -8.64 16.26
N ASN A 252 -19.57 -9.72 15.51
CA ASN A 252 -18.40 -10.60 15.65
C ASN A 252 -17.11 -9.86 15.31
N ILE A 253 -17.09 -9.12 14.20
CA ILE A 253 -15.93 -8.31 13.81
C ILE A 253 -15.66 -7.22 14.84
N TYR A 254 -16.69 -6.55 15.37
CA TYR A 254 -16.49 -5.61 16.47
C TYR A 254 -15.88 -6.28 17.72
N LYS A 255 -16.33 -7.49 18.07
CA LYS A 255 -15.75 -8.27 19.17
C LYS A 255 -14.28 -8.59 18.89
N HIS A 256 -13.96 -9.03 17.69
CA HIS A 256 -12.59 -9.32 17.23
C HIS A 256 -11.66 -8.10 17.36
N ILE A 257 -12.07 -6.94 16.84
CA ILE A 257 -11.32 -5.69 16.94
C ILE A 257 -11.19 -5.21 18.39
N ARG A 258 -12.28 -5.29 19.18
CA ARG A 258 -12.28 -4.90 20.60
C ARG A 258 -11.29 -5.74 21.42
N MET A 259 -11.21 -7.04 21.14
CA MET A 259 -10.25 -7.97 21.75
C MET A 259 -8.83 -7.84 21.18
N GLN A 260 -8.60 -6.89 20.27
CA GLN A 260 -7.31 -6.62 19.62
C GLN A 260 -6.77 -7.82 18.83
N LEU A 261 -7.63 -8.74 18.38
CA LEU A 261 -7.17 -9.96 17.71
C LEU A 261 -6.39 -9.67 16.42
N HIS A 262 -6.85 -8.72 15.60
CA HIS A 262 -6.10 -8.21 14.45
C HIS A 262 -4.66 -7.74 14.77
N LYS A 263 -4.45 -7.09 15.92
CA LYS A 263 -3.11 -6.71 16.39
C LYS A 263 -2.30 -7.90 16.86
N LYS A 264 -2.95 -8.87 17.51
CA LYS A 264 -2.30 -10.13 17.92
C LYS A 264 -1.82 -10.92 16.70
N ILE A 265 -2.63 -11.01 15.65
CA ILE A 265 -2.23 -11.64 14.37
C ILE A 265 -0.98 -10.94 13.83
N TYR A 266 -1.00 -9.61 13.73
CA TYR A 266 0.15 -8.85 13.24
C TYR A 266 1.41 -9.03 14.11
N ALA A 267 1.26 -9.05 15.44
CA ALA A 267 2.37 -9.29 16.37
C ALA A 267 2.94 -10.72 16.22
N GLU A 268 2.07 -11.72 16.11
CA GLU A 268 2.44 -13.11 15.85
C GLU A 268 3.20 -13.24 14.53
N ASP A 269 2.74 -12.56 13.48
CA ASP A 269 3.40 -12.55 12.18
C ASP A 269 4.79 -11.93 12.25
N ILE A 270 4.97 -10.82 12.98
CA ILE A 270 6.29 -10.21 13.16
C ILE A 270 7.25 -11.17 13.86
N ILE A 271 6.80 -11.84 14.93
CA ILE A 271 7.61 -12.81 15.67
C ILE A 271 8.02 -13.97 14.74
N LYS A 272 7.04 -14.58 14.06
CA LYS A 272 7.28 -15.70 13.13
C LYS A 272 8.25 -15.32 12.01
N LEU A 273 8.06 -14.15 11.41
CA LEU A 273 8.93 -13.67 10.34
C LEU A 273 10.35 -13.42 10.84
N ASN A 274 10.50 -12.78 12.00
CA ASN A 274 11.82 -12.50 12.60
C ASN A 274 12.52 -13.76 13.11
N GLU A 275 11.78 -14.81 13.49
CA GLU A 275 12.35 -16.12 13.81
C GLU A 275 12.78 -16.85 12.54
N ALA A 276 11.93 -16.88 11.51
CA ALA A 276 12.23 -17.51 10.23
C ALA A 276 13.44 -16.88 9.52
N SER A 277 13.66 -15.57 9.69
CA SER A 277 14.81 -14.88 9.12
C SER A 277 16.17 -15.28 9.70
N LYS A 278 16.18 -16.03 10.80
CA LYS A 278 17.41 -16.58 11.43
C LYS A 278 17.75 -17.97 10.93
N SER A 279 16.95 -18.54 10.03
CA SER A 279 17.18 -19.85 9.45
C SER A 279 18.51 -19.89 8.70
N GLU A 280 19.37 -20.85 9.03
CA GLU A 280 20.61 -21.16 8.31
C GLU A 280 20.44 -22.33 7.33
N ARG A 281 19.19 -22.78 7.10
CA ARG A 281 18.89 -23.84 6.14
C ARG A 281 19.35 -23.45 4.74
N ASP A 282 19.84 -24.43 3.98
CA ASP A 282 20.14 -24.26 2.57
C ASP A 282 18.88 -23.74 1.84
N TYR A 283 19.03 -22.73 0.99
CA TYR A 283 17.92 -22.14 0.23
C TYR A 283 17.21 -23.18 -0.66
N LYS A 284 17.91 -24.24 -1.07
CA LYS A 284 17.34 -25.35 -1.86
C LYS A 284 16.41 -26.24 -1.03
N ASP A 285 16.50 -26.22 0.30
CA ASP A 285 15.58 -26.96 1.16
C ASP A 285 14.24 -26.21 1.25
N THR A 286 13.32 -26.60 0.37
CA THR A 286 11.95 -26.05 0.31
C THR A 286 10.94 -26.88 1.10
N SER A 287 11.38 -27.74 2.03
CA SER A 287 10.48 -28.49 2.92
C SER A 287 9.60 -27.57 3.79
N MET A 288 10.12 -26.38 4.09
CA MET A 288 9.45 -25.27 4.74
C MET A 288 9.77 -23.98 3.98
N PRO A 289 8.86 -22.99 3.94
CA PRO A 289 9.11 -21.73 3.22
C PRO A 289 10.26 -20.94 3.87
N HIS A 290 11.10 -20.34 3.04
CA HIS A 290 12.09 -19.33 3.44
C HIS A 290 11.43 -17.96 3.50
N LEU A 291 11.48 -17.31 4.66
CA LEU A 291 10.83 -16.01 4.88
C LEU A 291 11.88 -14.95 5.21
N MET A 292 11.94 -13.89 4.41
CA MET A 292 12.87 -12.78 4.58
C MET A 292 12.09 -11.47 4.81
N PRO A 293 11.83 -11.09 6.07
CA PRO A 293 11.24 -9.79 6.37
C PRO A 293 12.25 -8.66 6.17
N ILE A 294 11.84 -7.62 5.44
CA ILE A 294 12.56 -6.36 5.32
C ILE A 294 11.72 -5.28 6.00
N ALA A 295 12.27 -4.70 7.07
CA ALA A 295 11.62 -3.64 7.85
C ALA A 295 12.62 -2.56 8.22
N LEU A 296 12.13 -1.34 8.45
CA LEU A 296 12.97 -0.25 8.93
C LEU A 296 13.65 -0.61 10.26
N PRO A 297 14.88 -0.15 10.50
CA PRO A 297 15.61 -0.48 11.73
C PRO A 297 14.93 0.11 12.98
N PRO A 298 15.16 -0.46 14.17
CA PRO A 298 14.63 0.06 15.42
C PRO A 298 14.96 1.54 15.63
N GLY A 299 13.98 2.30 16.15
CA GLY A 299 14.11 3.75 16.37
C GLY A 299 13.89 4.61 15.12
N SER A 300 13.61 4.01 13.96
CA SER A 300 13.21 4.78 12.77
C SER A 300 11.94 5.59 13.03
N GLU A 301 11.91 6.83 12.54
CA GLU A 301 10.75 7.70 12.66
C GLU A 301 9.52 7.10 11.95
N GLU A 302 8.38 7.00 12.66
CA GLU A 302 7.15 6.46 12.10
C GLU A 302 6.39 7.56 11.33
N ILE A 303 6.24 7.37 10.02
CA ILE A 303 5.34 8.20 9.22
C ILE A 303 3.91 7.82 9.56
N THR A 304 3.21 8.77 10.17
CA THR A 304 1.85 8.53 10.66
C THR A 304 0.86 8.32 9.51
N ARG A 305 -0.23 7.59 9.77
CA ARG A 305 -1.26 7.27 8.74
C ARG A 305 -1.96 8.49 8.14
N LEU A 306 -1.94 9.61 8.85
CA LEU A 306 -2.57 10.86 8.42
C LEU A 306 -1.54 11.92 8.02
N GLU A 307 -0.28 11.52 7.82
CA GLU A 307 0.76 12.41 7.33
C GLU A 307 0.39 12.98 5.96
N THR A 308 0.62 14.28 5.77
CA THR A 308 0.35 15.01 4.52
C THR A 308 1.54 15.86 4.06
N GLY A 309 2.60 15.95 4.88
CA GLY A 309 3.83 16.63 4.58
C GLY A 309 4.61 15.90 3.49
N ARG A 310 4.86 16.62 2.39
CA ARG A 310 5.61 16.13 1.23
C ARG A 310 7.00 15.63 1.61
N GLU A 311 7.74 16.41 2.37
CA GLU A 311 9.10 16.07 2.80
C GLU A 311 9.13 14.83 3.69
N ALA A 312 8.26 14.74 4.70
CA ALA A 312 8.19 13.56 5.58
C ALA A 312 7.88 12.28 4.79
N ILE A 313 6.91 12.35 3.88
CA ILE A 313 6.54 11.21 3.03
C ILE A 313 7.68 10.84 2.07
N PHE A 314 8.35 11.82 1.49
CA PHE A 314 9.50 11.64 0.62
C PHE A 314 10.70 11.01 1.35
N ASN A 315 11.01 11.47 2.56
CA ASN A 315 12.01 10.86 3.43
C ASN A 315 11.67 9.41 3.77
N GLY A 316 10.38 9.09 3.91
CA GLY A 316 9.90 7.71 4.02
C GLY A 316 10.25 6.83 2.83
N VAL A 317 10.15 7.36 1.61
CA VAL A 317 10.58 6.63 0.40
C VAL A 317 12.08 6.37 0.46
N ARG A 318 12.90 7.37 0.80
CA ARG A 318 14.36 7.19 0.94
C ARG A 318 14.73 6.15 1.99
N LEU A 319 14.11 6.19 3.16
CA LEU A 319 14.33 5.21 4.23
C LEU A 319 13.97 3.79 3.80
N GLY A 320 12.83 3.63 3.13
CA GLY A 320 12.41 2.35 2.59
C GLY A 320 13.37 1.81 1.53
N PHE A 321 13.83 2.68 0.62
CA PHE A 321 14.83 2.32 -0.39
C PHE A 321 16.12 1.87 0.27
N ALA A 322 16.68 2.69 1.17
CA ALA A 322 17.94 2.42 1.83
C ALA A 322 17.93 1.06 2.53
N ARG A 323 16.84 0.78 3.26
CA ARG A 323 16.72 -0.47 4.00
C ARG A 323 16.63 -1.69 3.10
N ALA A 324 15.85 -1.63 2.02
CA ALA A 324 15.74 -2.74 1.08
C ALA A 324 17.03 -2.93 0.29
N TYR A 325 17.71 -1.86 -0.10
CA TYR A 325 19.03 -1.92 -0.74
C TYR A 325 20.03 -2.67 0.15
N ASP A 326 20.19 -2.23 1.40
CA ASP A 326 21.14 -2.85 2.33
C ASP A 326 20.83 -4.32 2.64
N ALA A 327 19.56 -4.72 2.50
CA ALA A 327 19.13 -6.10 2.71
C ALA A 327 19.32 -7.00 1.48
N LEU A 328 19.35 -6.43 0.27
CA LEU A 328 19.26 -7.18 -0.99
C LEU A 328 20.50 -7.08 -1.87
N VAL A 329 21.35 -6.06 -1.69
CA VAL A 329 22.57 -5.89 -2.49
C VAL A 329 23.48 -7.11 -2.33
N GLU A 330 23.91 -7.68 -3.45
CA GLU A 330 24.70 -8.91 -3.47
C GLU A 330 26.13 -8.61 -2.99
N ASP A 331 26.73 -7.52 -3.47
CA ASP A 331 28.05 -7.06 -3.05
C ASP A 331 28.08 -6.68 -1.56
N PRO A 332 28.79 -7.43 -0.69
CA PRO A 332 28.88 -7.14 0.72
C PRO A 332 29.53 -5.78 1.03
N SER A 333 30.38 -5.27 0.13
CA SER A 333 31.04 -3.98 0.30
C SER A 333 30.10 -2.78 0.06
N GLU A 334 28.95 -3.02 -0.56
CA GLU A 334 27.90 -2.02 -0.79
C GLU A 334 26.86 -1.97 0.33
N ARG A 335 26.81 -2.99 1.20
CA ARG A 335 25.90 -3.01 2.36
C ARG A 335 26.19 -1.85 3.32
N GLY A 336 25.13 -1.18 3.76
CA GLY A 336 25.20 0.01 4.62
C GLY A 336 25.30 1.32 3.84
N LYS A 337 25.46 1.27 2.50
CA LYS A 337 25.46 2.47 1.64
C LYS A 337 24.06 2.83 1.13
N GLY A 338 23.01 2.10 1.54
CA GLY A 338 21.65 2.25 1.04
C GLY A 338 21.11 3.69 1.09
N MET A 339 21.43 4.47 2.12
CA MET A 339 20.99 5.88 2.19
C MET A 339 21.70 6.77 1.17
N ALA A 340 22.99 6.54 0.90
CA ALA A 340 23.71 7.28 -0.13
C ALA A 340 23.12 6.97 -1.52
N VAL A 341 22.83 5.69 -1.79
CA VAL A 341 22.17 5.26 -3.04
C VAL A 341 20.73 5.78 -3.12
N ALA A 342 19.99 5.80 -2.01
CA ALA A 342 18.65 6.37 -1.94
C ALA A 342 18.65 7.86 -2.32
N LYS A 343 19.59 8.65 -1.81
CA LYS A 343 19.74 10.07 -2.16
C LYS A 343 20.13 10.28 -3.61
N TYR A 344 20.85 9.35 -4.21
CA TYR A 344 21.13 9.38 -5.64
C TYR A 344 19.87 9.08 -6.48
N CYS A 345 19.12 8.04 -6.13
CA CYS A 345 17.91 7.66 -6.86
C CYS A 345 16.75 8.64 -6.65
N PHE A 346 16.68 9.23 -5.46
CA PHE A 346 15.67 10.20 -5.04
C PHE A 346 16.40 11.44 -4.50
N PRO A 347 16.88 12.34 -5.36
CA PRO A 347 17.71 13.46 -4.91
C PRO A 347 16.86 14.63 -4.40
N ASP A 348 17.49 15.61 -3.76
CA ASP A 348 16.79 16.70 -3.05
C ASP A 348 15.99 17.59 -4.03
N GLU A 349 16.42 17.65 -5.28
CA GLU A 349 15.78 18.39 -6.38
C GLU A 349 14.34 17.92 -6.67
N ILE A 350 13.96 16.72 -6.21
CA ILE A 350 12.56 16.30 -6.23
C ILE A 350 11.70 17.31 -5.46
N LEU A 351 12.22 17.90 -4.37
CA LEU A 351 11.50 18.87 -3.57
C LEU A 351 11.45 20.28 -4.19
N ASP A 352 12.26 20.56 -5.21
CA ASP A 352 12.40 21.91 -5.79
C ASP A 352 11.23 22.32 -6.69
N TYR A 353 10.50 21.36 -7.26
CA TYR A 353 9.32 21.65 -8.06
C TYR A 353 8.03 21.59 -7.25
N ASN A 354 7.06 22.40 -7.65
CA ASN A 354 5.70 22.31 -7.16
C ASN A 354 4.94 21.23 -7.98
N PRO A 355 4.44 20.15 -7.34
CA PRO A 355 3.81 19.06 -8.08
C PRO A 355 2.49 19.44 -8.77
N LEU A 356 1.87 20.57 -8.38
CA LEU A 356 0.68 21.08 -9.05
C LEU A 356 0.98 21.66 -10.43
N ASP A 357 2.23 22.03 -10.70
CA ASP A 357 2.64 22.69 -11.95
C ASP A 357 3.04 21.67 -13.03
N ILE A 358 3.20 20.39 -12.66
CA ILE A 358 3.63 19.31 -13.56
C ILE A 358 2.61 18.17 -13.52
N ASP A 359 1.59 18.27 -14.38
CA ASP A 359 0.55 17.24 -14.52
C ASP A 359 0.75 16.45 -15.82
N ASN A 360 1.20 15.21 -15.71
CA ASN A 360 1.37 14.31 -16.85
C ASN A 360 0.92 12.90 -16.51
N LYS A 361 0.19 12.30 -17.45
CA LYS A 361 -0.49 11.01 -17.29
C LYS A 361 0.41 9.80 -17.27
N SER A 362 1.55 9.84 -17.96
CA SER A 362 2.43 8.68 -18.20
C SER A 362 3.89 8.91 -17.83
N LYS A 363 4.29 10.17 -17.60
CA LYS A 363 5.65 10.52 -17.15
C LYS A 363 5.65 11.04 -15.72
N SER A 364 6.75 10.76 -15.02
CA SER A 364 6.96 11.25 -13.65
C SER A 364 7.13 12.77 -13.67
N ALA A 365 6.63 13.45 -12.64
CA ALA A 365 6.80 14.88 -12.48
C ALA A 365 8.29 15.27 -12.40
N PHE A 366 9.08 14.50 -11.66
CA PHE A 366 10.53 14.73 -11.59
C PHE A 366 11.25 14.51 -12.92
N GLY A 367 10.90 13.45 -13.67
CA GLY A 367 11.46 13.23 -15.01
C GLY A 367 11.18 14.41 -15.96
N LEU A 368 9.98 14.98 -15.91
CA LEU A 368 9.65 16.19 -16.71
C LEU A 368 10.37 17.44 -16.22
N TYR A 369 10.56 17.58 -14.92
CA TYR A 369 11.37 18.65 -14.33
C TYR A 369 12.82 18.57 -14.83
N LEU A 370 13.40 17.37 -14.87
CA LEU A 370 14.75 17.13 -15.41
C LEU A 370 14.82 17.43 -16.92
N ASP A 371 13.85 16.97 -17.71
CA ASP A 371 13.77 17.25 -19.15
C ASP A 371 13.77 18.78 -19.42
N LYS A 372 13.01 19.53 -18.62
CA LYS A 372 12.95 21.00 -18.72
C LYS A 372 14.30 21.64 -18.38
N LYS A 373 14.89 21.26 -17.24
CA LYS A 373 16.20 21.79 -16.79
C LYS A 373 17.34 21.46 -17.75
N ASN A 374 17.31 20.28 -18.38
CA ASN A 374 18.30 19.90 -19.38
C ASN A 374 18.17 20.74 -20.66
N THR A 375 16.93 21.06 -21.07
CA THR A 375 16.66 21.96 -22.21
C THR A 375 17.15 23.38 -21.93
N GLU A 376 17.09 23.82 -20.67
CA GLU A 376 17.58 25.12 -20.20
C GLU A 376 19.11 25.16 -20.00
N GLY A 377 19.81 24.02 -20.20
CA GLY A 377 21.27 23.92 -20.07
C GLY A 377 21.79 23.83 -18.63
N GLU A 378 20.90 23.65 -17.65
CA GLU A 378 21.25 23.75 -16.22
C GLU A 378 21.73 22.42 -15.59
N LEU A 379 21.43 21.25 -16.17
CA LEU A 379 21.63 19.93 -15.51
C LEU A 379 22.07 18.77 -16.46
N ILE A 380 23.04 19.02 -17.35
CA ILE A 380 23.37 18.08 -18.46
C ILE A 380 23.94 16.73 -17.98
N ASP A 381 24.75 16.69 -16.91
CA ASP A 381 25.48 15.47 -16.51
C ASP A 381 24.79 14.68 -15.38
N PHE A 382 24.05 15.37 -14.51
CA PHE A 382 23.30 14.76 -13.40
C PHE A 382 22.04 14.03 -13.88
N ALA A 383 21.25 14.67 -14.76
CA ALA A 383 20.01 14.09 -15.29
C ALA A 383 20.24 12.81 -16.11
N LYS A 384 21.42 12.64 -16.72
CA LYS A 384 21.81 11.44 -17.49
C LYS A 384 22.18 10.24 -16.61
N LYS A 385 22.40 10.46 -15.31
CA LYS A 385 22.90 9.47 -14.36
C LYS A 385 21.76 9.00 -13.44
N VAL A 386 20.97 9.95 -12.93
CA VAL A 386 19.91 9.71 -11.95
C VAL A 386 18.77 8.85 -12.52
N GLY A 387 18.28 7.90 -11.73
CA GLY A 387 17.18 7.00 -12.11
C GLY A 387 17.56 5.73 -12.86
N LYS A 388 18.85 5.55 -13.19
CA LYS A 388 19.38 4.30 -13.75
C LYS A 388 19.49 3.20 -12.70
N THR A 389 19.21 1.97 -13.11
CA THR A 389 19.47 0.74 -12.34
C THR A 389 20.97 0.52 -12.14
N ALA A 390 21.33 -0.32 -11.17
CA ALA A 390 22.72 -0.74 -10.95
C ALA A 390 23.34 -1.34 -12.22
N LEU A 391 22.58 -2.15 -12.96
CA LEU A 391 23.02 -2.74 -14.23
C LEU A 391 23.33 -1.66 -15.28
N GLU A 392 22.44 -0.70 -15.49
CA GLU A 392 22.64 0.38 -16.48
C GLU A 392 23.82 1.30 -16.13
N ARG A 393 24.25 1.27 -14.86
CA ARG A 393 25.43 2.01 -14.38
C ARG A 393 26.72 1.20 -14.42
N GLY A 394 26.64 -0.11 -14.68
CA GLY A 394 27.80 -1.01 -14.53
C GLY A 394 28.29 -1.10 -13.08
N THR A 395 27.43 -0.82 -12.10
CA THR A 395 27.76 -1.02 -10.68
C THR A 395 27.36 -2.43 -10.24
N PRO A 396 28.03 -3.01 -9.22
CA PRO A 396 27.63 -4.29 -8.66
C PRO A 396 26.14 -4.31 -8.26
N ARG A 397 25.52 -5.49 -8.43
CA ARG A 397 24.18 -5.77 -7.92
C ARG A 397 24.23 -6.17 -6.45
#